data_AF-A0A2G6KPW4-F1
#
_entry.id   AF-A0A2G6KPW4-F1
#
_cell.length_a   1.000
_cell.length_b   1.000
_cell.length_c   1.000
_cell.angle_alpha   90.00
_cell.angle_beta   90.00
_cell.angle_gamma   90.00
#
_symmetry.space_group_name_H-M   'P 1'
#
loop_
_entity.id
_entity.type
_entity.pdbx_description
1 polymer ?
#
loop_
_entity_poly.entity_id
_entity_poly.type
_entity_poly.pdbx_seq_one_letter_code
_entity_poly.pdbx_strand_id
1 'polypeptide(L)'
;MNYLRLFFITCLMTLGLCAAVNWFVDPYGMFWSPRVTGVNTHKIEAGKRSRTIKPERLAKLNPEIALIGNSRIEMGIAAESPHFGNTFVYNAGIPGIKLRRQYDLAREQIDNNPNLKSLIVSLDYLDFLYPQSAFLDTNSPLQKQSKTGWFDNAKERLKTRFALLLS
;
A
#
# COMPACT_ATOMS: atom_id res chain seq x y z
N MET A 1 15.72 -12.46 -46.79
CA MET A 1 14.91 -11.91 -45.68
C MET A 1 15.18 -12.58 -44.32
N ASN A 2 16.26 -13.36 -44.15
CA ASN A 2 16.53 -14.05 -42.89
C ASN A 2 17.22 -13.17 -41.83
N TYR A 3 18.04 -12.20 -42.23
CA TYR A 3 18.80 -11.36 -41.30
C TYR A 3 17.90 -10.45 -40.44
N LEU A 4 16.86 -9.83 -41.02
CA LEU A 4 15.90 -9.05 -40.25
C LEU A 4 15.13 -9.93 -39.27
N ARG A 5 14.72 -11.14 -39.69
CA ARG A 5 14.03 -12.09 -38.81
C ARG A 5 14.91 -12.51 -37.64
N LEU A 6 16.19 -12.81 -37.89
CA LEU A 6 17.14 -13.17 -36.85
C LEU A 6 17.37 -12.02 -35.88
N PHE A 7 17.51 -10.79 -36.37
CA PHE A 7 17.67 -9.58 -35.56
C PHE A 7 16.47 -9.35 -34.62
N PHE A 8 15.24 -9.47 -35.13
CA PHE A 8 14.05 -9.33 -34.29
C PHE A 8 13.96 -10.44 -33.24
N ILE A 9 14.28 -11.69 -33.59
CA ILE A 9 14.27 -12.81 -32.64
C ILE A 9 15.30 -12.58 -31.53
N THR A 10 16.54 -12.21 -31.85
CA THR A 10 17.57 -11.97 -30.83
C THR A 10 17.25 -10.76 -29.95
N CYS A 11 16.69 -9.70 -30.54
CA CYS A 11 16.22 -8.53 -29.79
C CYS A 11 15.10 -8.91 -28.81
N LEU A 12 14.08 -9.63 -29.27
CA LEU A 12 12.98 -10.08 -28.41
C LEU A 12 13.46 -11.03 -27.31
N MET A 13 14.38 -11.93 -27.64
CA MET A 13 14.94 -12.89 -26.68
C MET A 13 15.74 -12.18 -25.60
N THR A 14 16.52 -11.16 -25.97
CA THR A 14 17.30 -10.36 -25.02
C THR A 14 16.39 -9.55 -24.10
N LEU A 15 15.35 -8.91 -24.64
CA LEU A 15 14.36 -8.19 -23.84
C LEU A 15 13.59 -9.14 -22.91
N GLY A 16 13.19 -10.30 -23.42
CA GLY A 16 12.52 -11.35 -22.63
C GLY A 16 13.39 -11.85 -21.49
N LEU A 17 14.69 -12.06 -21.74
CA LEU A 17 15.64 -12.48 -20.70
C LEU A 17 15.80 -11.41 -19.62
N CYS A 18 15.98 -10.15 -20.02
CA CYS A 18 16.04 -9.03 -19.07
C CYS A 18 14.76 -8.90 -18.23
N ALA A 19 13.59 -9.05 -18.86
CA ALA A 19 12.31 -9.04 -18.17
C ALA A 19 12.17 -10.22 -17.19
N ALA A 20 12.56 -11.43 -17.61
CA ALA A 20 12.51 -12.63 -16.78
C ALA A 20 13.45 -12.52 -15.58
N VAL A 21 14.67 -12.01 -15.76
CA VAL A 21 15.62 -11.79 -14.66
C VAL A 21 15.09 -10.73 -13.69
N ASN A 22 14.58 -9.60 -14.20
CA ASN A 22 13.98 -8.57 -13.35
C ASN A 22 12.77 -9.06 -12.57
N TRP A 23 11.92 -9.88 -13.20
CA TRP A 23 10.77 -10.50 -12.57
C TRP A 23 11.19 -11.55 -11.52
N PHE A 24 12.19 -12.38 -11.82
CA PHE A 24 12.69 -13.39 -10.90
C PHE A 24 13.36 -12.78 -9.66
N VAL A 25 14.23 -11.78 -9.87
CA VAL A 25 14.94 -11.07 -8.79
C VAL A 25 13.99 -10.15 -8.01
N ASP A 26 12.93 -9.60 -8.61
CA ASP A 26 11.92 -8.77 -7.94
C ASP A 26 12.47 -7.92 -6.77
N PRO A 27 13.44 -7.01 -7.04
CA PRO A 27 14.20 -6.34 -5.98
C PRO A 27 13.31 -5.46 -5.09
N TYR A 28 12.12 -5.07 -5.58
CA TYR A 28 11.12 -4.28 -4.87
C TYR A 28 10.07 -5.14 -4.15
N GLY A 29 9.96 -6.41 -4.49
CA GLY A 29 8.97 -7.30 -3.91
C GLY A 29 7.53 -6.97 -4.30
N MET A 30 7.33 -6.58 -5.55
CA MET A 30 6.04 -6.19 -6.11
C MET A 30 5.37 -7.33 -6.88
N PHE A 31 6.17 -8.24 -7.44
CA PHE A 31 5.70 -9.30 -8.35
C PHE A 31 5.55 -10.67 -7.69
N TRP A 32 5.78 -10.78 -6.37
CA TRP A 32 5.61 -12.02 -5.60
C TRP A 32 6.39 -13.19 -6.19
N SER A 33 7.59 -12.93 -6.72
CA SER A 33 8.41 -13.97 -7.33
C SER A 33 8.85 -15.03 -6.31
N PRO A 34 9.15 -16.26 -6.75
CA PRO A 34 9.59 -17.34 -5.87
C PRO A 34 10.81 -16.93 -5.05
N ARG A 35 10.72 -17.05 -3.72
CA ARG A 35 11.83 -16.74 -2.81
C ARG A 35 12.76 -17.94 -2.72
N VAL A 36 13.97 -17.78 -3.26
CA VAL A 36 15.06 -18.77 -3.11
C VAL A 36 16.05 -18.26 -2.07
N THR A 37 16.28 -19.07 -1.03
CA THR A 37 17.26 -18.82 0.04
C THR A 37 18.66 -18.61 -0.54
N GLY A 38 19.27 -17.46 -0.25
CA GLY A 38 20.61 -17.09 -0.73
C GLY A 38 20.65 -16.30 -2.03
N VAL A 39 19.53 -16.19 -2.76
CA VAL A 39 19.46 -15.45 -4.04
C VAL A 39 18.55 -14.23 -3.96
N ASN A 40 17.34 -14.40 -3.41
CA ASN A 40 16.31 -13.34 -3.39
C ASN A 40 15.53 -13.25 -2.06
N THR A 41 16.17 -13.64 -0.95
CA THR A 41 15.55 -13.57 0.37
C THR A 41 15.58 -12.17 0.97
N HIS A 42 16.56 -11.35 0.61
CA HIS A 42 16.71 -9.99 1.15
C HIS A 42 16.41 -8.96 0.06
N LYS A 43 15.20 -8.37 0.12
CA LYS A 43 14.78 -7.29 -0.79
C LYS A 43 15.29 -5.94 -0.30
N ILE A 44 16.60 -5.72 -0.41
CA ILE A 44 17.32 -4.55 0.15
C ILE A 44 16.73 -3.22 -0.37
N GLU A 45 16.29 -3.18 -1.63
CA GLU A 45 15.67 -1.99 -2.24
C GLU A 45 14.23 -1.74 -1.77
N ALA A 46 13.52 -2.77 -1.28
CA ALA A 46 12.18 -2.60 -0.72
C ALA A 46 12.20 -1.79 0.59
N GLY A 47 13.30 -1.87 1.36
CA GLY A 47 13.54 -1.02 2.52
C GLY A 47 13.74 0.45 2.14
N LYS A 48 14.55 0.73 1.11
CA LYS A 48 14.82 2.09 0.62
C LYS A 48 13.57 2.78 0.04
N ARG A 49 12.63 2.00 -0.52
CA ARG A 49 11.34 2.49 -1.05
C ARG A 49 10.12 2.10 -0.19
N SER A 50 10.33 1.88 1.11
CA SER A 50 9.28 1.50 2.05
C SER A 50 8.07 2.44 2.04
N ARG A 51 8.29 3.74 1.81
CA ARG A 51 7.26 4.79 1.69
C ARG A 51 6.23 4.54 0.57
N THR A 52 6.61 3.83 -0.48
CA THR A 52 5.72 3.50 -1.61
C THR A 52 5.25 2.05 -1.54
N ILE A 53 6.14 1.14 -1.16
CA ILE A 53 5.85 -0.30 -1.22
C ILE A 53 4.91 -0.74 -0.09
N LYS A 54 5.05 -0.18 1.12
CA LYS A 54 4.23 -0.61 2.25
C LYS A 54 2.74 -0.28 2.08
N PRO A 55 2.35 0.93 1.62
CA PRO A 55 0.95 1.23 1.29
C PRO A 55 0.37 0.32 0.22
N GLU A 56 1.11 0.13 -0.88
CA GLU A 56 0.68 -0.74 -2.00
C GLU A 56 0.48 -2.20 -1.54
N ARG A 57 1.39 -2.71 -0.70
CA ARG A 57 1.23 -4.04 -0.11
C ARG A 57 0.09 -4.10 0.87
N LEU A 58 -0.11 -3.08 1.70
CA LEU A 58 -1.22 -3.01 2.65
C LEU A 58 -2.57 -3.12 1.92
N ALA A 59 -2.74 -2.40 0.80
CA ALA A 59 -3.93 -2.46 -0.03
C ALA A 59 -4.13 -3.82 -0.72
N LYS A 60 -3.05 -4.49 -1.15
CA LYS A 60 -3.13 -5.81 -1.82
C LYS A 60 -3.33 -6.97 -0.86
N LEU A 61 -2.74 -6.89 0.33
CA LEU A 61 -2.74 -7.98 1.31
C LEU A 61 -4.05 -8.08 2.09
N ASN A 62 -4.75 -6.95 2.28
CA ASN A 62 -5.99 -6.88 3.07
C ASN A 62 -5.88 -7.63 4.41
N PRO A 63 -4.96 -7.18 5.30
CA PRO A 63 -4.73 -7.82 6.59
C PRO A 63 -5.93 -7.71 7.52
N GLU A 64 -6.05 -8.63 8.46
CA GLU A 64 -7.06 -8.57 9.52
C GLU A 64 -6.69 -7.51 10.56
N ILE A 65 -5.39 -7.34 10.84
CA ILE A 65 -4.88 -6.28 11.69
C ILE A 65 -3.83 -5.47 10.94
N ALA A 66 -4.06 -4.17 10.81
CA ALA A 66 -3.09 -3.24 10.22
C ALA A 66 -2.43 -2.39 11.32
N LEU A 67 -1.10 -2.43 11.38
CA LEU A 67 -0.29 -1.55 12.24
C LEU A 67 0.21 -0.37 11.41
N ILE A 68 -0.36 0.82 11.62
CA ILE A 68 -0.04 2.03 10.86
C ILE A 68 0.70 3.00 11.77
N GLY A 69 1.86 3.46 11.33
CA GLY A 69 2.60 4.42 12.13
C GLY A 69 3.94 4.85 11.57
N ASN A 70 4.68 5.58 12.39
CA ASN A 70 6.03 5.99 12.05
C ASN A 70 7.08 4.90 12.36
N SER A 71 8.35 5.28 12.40
CA SER A 71 9.47 4.37 12.68
C SER A 71 9.30 3.59 13.99
N ARG A 72 8.52 4.11 14.95
CA ARG A 72 8.27 3.45 16.24
C ARG A 72 7.28 2.30 16.13
N ILE A 73 6.30 2.35 15.23
CA ILE A 73 5.48 1.17 14.94
C ILE A 73 6.27 0.17 14.11
N GLU A 74 7.06 0.65 13.16
CA GLU A 74 7.89 -0.22 12.33
C GLU A 74 8.87 -1.06 13.15
N MET A 75 9.55 -0.45 14.14
CA MET A 75 10.54 -1.14 14.98
C MET A 75 9.99 -1.66 16.30
N GLY A 76 8.93 -1.04 16.84
CA GLY A 76 8.43 -1.31 18.19
C GLY A 76 7.36 -2.38 18.27
N ILE A 77 6.66 -2.70 17.17
CA ILE A 77 5.62 -3.75 17.16
C ILE A 77 5.92 -4.76 16.06
N ALA A 78 6.32 -5.97 16.47
CA ALA A 78 6.46 -7.09 15.55
C ALA A 78 5.08 -7.63 15.14
N ALA A 79 4.82 -7.75 13.84
CA ALA A 79 3.56 -8.31 13.34
C ALA A 79 3.43 -9.81 13.65
N GLU A 80 4.57 -10.49 13.77
CA GLU A 80 4.70 -11.92 14.11
C GLU A 80 4.67 -12.17 15.62
N SER A 81 4.33 -11.17 16.43
CA SER A 81 4.28 -11.30 17.88
C SER A 81 3.22 -12.31 18.32
N PRO A 82 3.50 -13.17 19.34
CA PRO A 82 2.53 -14.12 19.88
C PRO A 82 1.23 -13.48 20.37
N HIS A 83 1.25 -12.19 20.72
CA HIS A 83 0.07 -11.44 21.17
C HIS A 83 -1.03 -11.34 20.11
N PHE A 84 -0.69 -11.48 18.82
CA PHE A 84 -1.67 -11.46 17.74
C PHE A 84 -2.22 -12.85 17.39
N GLY A 85 -1.74 -13.90 18.06
CA GLY A 85 -2.17 -15.28 17.82
C GLY A 85 -1.98 -15.70 16.36
N ASN A 86 -2.98 -16.35 15.78
CA ASN A 86 -2.95 -16.84 14.40
C ASN A 86 -3.59 -15.85 13.39
N THR A 87 -3.63 -14.57 13.74
CA THR A 87 -4.28 -13.52 12.94
C THR A 87 -3.33 -12.99 11.88
N PHE A 88 -3.81 -12.69 10.67
CA PHE A 88 -2.96 -12.08 9.66
C PHE A 88 -2.74 -10.58 9.96
N VAL A 89 -1.57 -10.27 10.52
CA VAL A 89 -1.16 -8.91 10.90
C VAL A 89 -0.12 -8.37 9.92
N TYR A 90 -0.26 -7.10 9.54
CA TYR A 90 0.71 -6.43 8.67
C TYR A 90 1.22 -5.14 9.30
N ASN A 91 2.55 -5.02 9.39
CA ASN A 91 3.21 -3.80 9.83
C ASN A 91 3.41 -2.82 8.66
N ALA A 92 2.52 -1.84 8.56
CA ALA A 92 2.57 -0.73 7.62
C ALA A 92 3.27 0.52 8.21
N GLY A 93 4.14 0.35 9.21
CA GLY A 93 4.96 1.41 9.76
C GLY A 93 5.91 1.99 8.71
N ILE A 94 5.94 3.31 8.55
CA ILE A 94 6.75 4.02 7.55
C ILE A 94 7.61 5.08 8.27
N PRO A 95 8.95 5.06 8.16
CA PRO A 95 9.79 6.01 8.87
C PRO A 95 9.45 7.47 8.55
N GLY A 96 9.22 8.27 9.59
CA GLY A 96 8.94 9.70 9.46
C GLY A 96 7.65 10.04 8.71
N ILE A 97 6.68 9.12 8.66
CA ILE A 97 5.34 9.43 8.15
C ILE A 97 4.61 10.37 9.12
N LYS A 98 4.02 11.45 8.58
CA LYS A 98 3.23 12.42 9.35
C LYS A 98 1.85 11.85 9.69
N LEU A 99 1.28 12.26 10.82
CA LEU A 99 -0.06 11.84 11.27
C LEU A 99 -1.16 11.96 10.20
N ARG A 100 -1.19 13.03 9.40
CA ARG A 100 -2.21 13.15 8.32
C ARG A 100 -2.16 11.99 7.33
N ARG A 101 -0.96 11.56 6.92
CA ARG A 101 -0.82 10.43 6.00
C ARG A 101 -1.08 9.09 6.68
N GLN A 102 -0.81 8.97 7.98
CA GLN A 102 -1.24 7.81 8.78
C GLN A 102 -2.77 7.70 8.80
N TYR A 103 -3.46 8.83 8.99
CA TYR A 103 -4.93 8.89 8.93
C TYR A 103 -5.47 8.53 7.54
N ASP A 104 -4.88 9.07 6.47
CA ASP A 104 -5.33 8.76 5.11
C ASP A 104 -5.19 7.24 4.82
N LEU A 105 -4.08 6.61 5.23
CA LEU A 105 -3.89 5.15 5.11
C LEU A 105 -4.87 4.35 5.97
N ALA A 106 -5.11 4.80 7.20
CA ALA A 106 -6.08 4.17 8.09
C ALA A 106 -7.49 4.19 7.49
N ARG A 107 -7.89 5.33 6.95
CA ARG A 107 -9.18 5.50 6.28
C ARG A 107 -9.29 4.64 5.02
N GLU A 108 -8.25 4.61 4.21
CA GLU A 108 -8.21 3.76 3.01
C GLU A 108 -8.41 2.28 3.37
N GLN A 109 -7.81 1.81 4.46
CA GLN A 109 -8.02 0.44 4.95
C GLN A 109 -9.45 0.22 5.44
N ILE A 110 -10.01 1.15 6.20
CA ILE A 110 -11.41 1.05 6.66
C ILE A 110 -12.38 0.99 5.47
N ASP A 111 -12.13 1.78 4.43
CA ASP A 111 -13.02 1.89 3.28
C ASP A 111 -12.89 0.70 2.30
N ASN A 112 -11.68 0.15 2.14
CA ASN A 112 -11.38 -0.81 1.05
C ASN A 112 -10.99 -2.22 1.50
N ASN A 113 -10.65 -2.47 2.76
CA ASN A 113 -10.23 -3.79 3.24
C ASN A 113 -11.41 -4.54 3.90
N PRO A 114 -12.03 -5.52 3.23
CA PRO A 114 -13.19 -6.24 3.78
C PRO A 114 -12.84 -7.18 4.95
N ASN A 115 -11.56 -7.51 5.13
CA ASN A 115 -11.11 -8.44 6.16
C ASN A 115 -10.66 -7.73 7.45
N LEU A 116 -10.65 -6.39 7.46
CA LEU A 116 -10.12 -5.60 8.55
C LEU A 116 -10.96 -5.79 9.83
N LYS A 117 -10.34 -6.34 10.87
CA LYS A 117 -10.93 -6.52 12.20
C LYS A 117 -10.47 -5.45 13.18
N SER A 118 -9.22 -5.02 13.07
CA SER A 118 -8.65 -4.03 13.98
C SER A 118 -7.56 -3.22 13.30
N LEU A 119 -7.41 -1.98 13.76
CA LEU A 119 -6.44 -1.03 13.22
C LEU A 119 -5.72 -0.38 14.39
N ILE A 120 -4.38 -0.48 14.40
CA ILE A 120 -3.55 0.14 15.44
C ILE A 120 -2.80 1.28 14.78
N VAL A 121 -3.11 2.52 15.19
CA VAL A 121 -2.48 3.73 14.67
C VAL A 121 -1.62 4.35 15.76
N SER A 122 -0.35 4.61 15.47
CA SER A 122 0.48 5.38 16.42
C SER A 122 0.10 6.84 16.44
N LEU A 123 0.14 7.40 17.64
CA LEU A 123 0.18 8.83 17.86
C LEU A 123 1.46 9.16 18.60
N ASP A 124 2.27 10.07 18.05
CA ASP A 124 3.57 10.39 18.62
C ASP A 124 3.69 11.83 19.10
N TYR A 125 4.55 12.06 20.08
CA TYR A 125 4.92 13.40 20.52
C TYR A 125 5.35 14.31 19.35
N LEU A 126 6.10 13.78 18.37
CA LEU A 126 6.54 14.54 17.20
C LEU A 126 5.37 15.03 16.35
N ASP A 127 4.22 14.35 16.36
CA ASP A 127 3.06 14.79 15.61
C ASP A 127 2.48 16.09 16.19
N PHE A 128 2.66 16.33 17.50
CA PHE A 128 2.19 17.56 18.17
C PHE A 128 3.15 18.74 18.04
N LEU A 129 4.38 18.51 17.59
CA LEU A 129 5.36 19.59 17.37
C LEU A 129 5.10 20.37 16.08
N TYR A 130 4.22 19.88 15.20
CA TYR A 130 3.86 20.55 13.97
C TYR A 130 2.65 21.46 14.17
N PRO A 131 2.67 22.72 13.66
CA PRO A 131 1.52 23.60 13.73
C PRO A 131 0.34 23.01 12.96
N GLN A 132 -0.88 23.25 13.45
CA GLN A 132 -2.13 22.70 12.90
C GLN A 132 -2.32 22.98 11.40
N SER A 133 -1.75 24.08 10.89
CA SER A 133 -1.72 24.43 9.47
C SER A 133 -1.02 23.39 8.59
N ALA A 134 -0.05 22.64 9.12
CA ALA A 134 0.65 21.56 8.43
C ALA A 134 -0.23 20.30 8.21
N PHE A 135 -1.36 20.20 8.92
CA PHE A 135 -2.36 19.13 8.73
C PHE A 135 -3.40 19.49 7.67
N LEU A 136 -3.55 20.77 7.38
CA LEU A 136 -4.45 21.34 6.38
C LEU A 136 -3.73 21.51 5.03
N ASP A 137 -3.01 20.47 4.58
CA ASP A 137 -2.53 20.41 3.20
C ASP A 137 -3.74 20.34 2.25
N THR A 138 -4.28 21.52 1.92
CA THR A 138 -5.41 21.74 1.01
C THR A 138 -5.13 21.26 -0.42
N ASN A 139 -3.87 20.91 -0.72
CA ASN A 139 -3.40 20.43 -2.01
C ASN A 139 -3.31 18.89 -2.10
N SER A 140 -3.78 18.14 -1.10
CA SER A 140 -3.88 16.67 -1.19
C SER A 140 -4.86 16.25 -2.31
N PRO A 141 -4.45 15.38 -3.26
CA PRO A 141 -5.32 14.89 -4.34
C PRO A 141 -6.61 14.23 -3.81
N LEU A 142 -6.53 13.58 -2.65
CA LEU A 142 -7.65 12.91 -1.99
C LEU A 142 -8.69 13.90 -1.46
N GLN A 143 -8.26 15.08 -1.00
CA GLN A 143 -9.18 16.13 -0.54
C GLN A 143 -9.87 16.82 -1.72
N LYS A 144 -9.19 16.94 -2.87
CA LYS A 144 -9.79 17.41 -4.12
C LYS A 144 -10.86 16.43 -4.61
N GLN A 145 -10.61 15.13 -4.53
CA GLN A 145 -11.58 14.07 -4.88
C GLN A 145 -12.77 13.99 -3.90
N SER A 146 -12.52 14.19 -2.59
CA SER A 146 -13.57 14.23 -1.57
C SER A 146 -14.55 15.39 -1.75
N LYS A 147 -14.09 16.58 -2.13
CA LYS A 147 -14.96 17.75 -2.28
C LYS A 147 -15.88 17.67 -3.50
N THR A 148 -15.45 17.08 -4.60
CA THR A 148 -16.27 16.97 -5.82
C THR A 148 -17.04 15.66 -5.93
N GLY A 149 -16.54 14.54 -5.39
CA GLY A 149 -17.15 13.22 -5.65
C GLY A 149 -18.14 12.72 -4.60
N TRP A 150 -18.08 13.20 -3.35
CA TRP A 150 -18.82 12.57 -2.26
C TRP A 150 -20.33 12.88 -2.30
N PHE A 151 -20.70 14.14 -2.54
CA PHE A 151 -22.11 14.54 -2.59
C PHE A 151 -22.83 14.01 -3.83
N ASP A 152 -22.15 13.96 -4.96
CA ASP A 152 -22.73 13.49 -6.21
C ASP A 152 -22.95 11.98 -6.19
N ASN A 153 -21.97 11.20 -5.71
CA ASN A 153 -22.14 9.77 -5.52
C ASN A 153 -23.14 9.42 -4.41
N ALA A 154 -23.23 10.21 -3.34
CA ALA A 154 -24.23 9.99 -2.29
C ALA A 154 -25.66 10.20 -2.82
N LYS A 155 -25.90 11.23 -3.64
CA LYS A 155 -27.20 11.47 -4.29
C LYS A 155 -27.57 10.35 -5.25
N GLU A 156 -26.64 9.89 -6.08
CA GLU A 156 -26.91 8.80 -7.01
C GLU A 156 -27.21 7.49 -6.27
N ARG A 157 -26.44 7.15 -5.21
CA ARG A 157 -26.71 5.96 -4.38
C ARG A 157 -28.07 6.02 -3.68
N LEU A 158 -28.52 7.19 -3.26
CA LEU A 158 -29.85 7.39 -2.69
C LEU A 158 -30.94 7.17 -3.74
N LYS A 159 -30.81 7.76 -4.93
CA LYS A 159 -31.77 7.55 -6.03
C LYS A 159 -31.88 6.08 -6.43
N THR A 160 -30.76 5.36 -6.56
CA THR A 160 -30.78 3.94 -6.92
C THR A 160 -31.47 3.10 -5.85
N ARG A 161 -31.25 3.41 -4.56
CA ARG A 161 -31.91 2.71 -3.44
C ARG A 161 -33.40 3.01 -3.34
N PHE A 162 -33.82 4.26 -3.60
CA PHE A 162 -35.24 4.60 -3.65
C PHE A 162 -35.96 3.97 -4.84
N ALA A 163 -35.32 3.88 -6.01
CA ALA A 163 -35.88 3.23 -7.18
C ALA A 163 -36.13 1.73 -6.96
N LEU A 164 -35.22 1.04 -6.26
CA LEU A 164 -35.37 -0.38 -5.88
C LEU A 164 -36.43 -0.64 -4.81
N LEU A 165 -36.84 0.38 -4.04
CA LEU A 165 -37.90 0.26 -3.03
C LEU A 165 -39.29 0.56 -3.58
N LEU A 166 -39.39 1.13 -4.79
CA LEU A 166 -40.62 1.53 -5.45
C LEU A 166 -40.96 0.67 -6.67
N SER A 167 -40.14 -0.34 -6.97
CA SER A 167 -40.37 -1.40 -7.99
C SER A 167 -40.72 -2.72 -7.32
#